data_AF-A0A3D1CQW5-F1
#
_entry.id   AF-A0A3D1CQW5-F1
#
_cell.length_a   1.000
_cell.length_b   1.000
_cell.length_c   1.000
_cell.angle_alpha   90.00
_cell.angle_beta   90.00
_cell.angle_gamma   90.00
#
_symmetry.space_group_name_H-M   'P 1'
#
loop_
_entity.id
_entity.type
_entity.pdbx_description
1 polymer ?
#
loop_
_entity_poly.entity_id
_entity_poly.type
_entity_poly.pdbx_seq_one_letter_code
_entity_poly.pdbx_strand_id
1 'polypeptide(L)'
;MTVNFRKIFRRLEQEMRNADYEVRARVSKILPRVDNDVPFVCQFASPEHAELSLMKQLKPRDDLDWRESGATSPERYADWAFTMCGMASTAMVLRSFFDASPLPAELAEDALKHGVYQETAGEISDMRYREYATWITKYNLRAKVYTRLSIHGIKHALSNGRLVMISVNPNIRGVVTAAVNQRGGHLVLVTGYDTNAGTITINNPSGFASQGSQLHHTLAVKVFKKYFAGRGIVLIRNDS
;
A
#
# COMPACT_ATOMS: atom_id res chain seq x y z
N MET A 1 35.06 12.67 -8.35
CA MET A 1 33.84 11.87 -8.11
C MET A 1 34.01 11.11 -6.81
N THR A 2 33.43 11.60 -5.72
CA THR A 2 33.54 10.94 -4.41
C THR A 2 32.54 9.79 -4.36
N VAL A 3 33.03 8.55 -4.42
CA VAL A 3 32.18 7.36 -4.25
C VAL A 3 31.55 7.41 -2.85
N ASN A 4 30.24 7.53 -2.77
CA ASN A 4 29.54 7.51 -1.48
C ASN A 4 29.39 6.05 -1.01
N PHE A 5 30.43 5.54 -0.35
CA PHE A 5 30.51 4.17 0.15
C PHE A 5 29.31 3.79 1.04
N ARG A 6 28.76 4.74 1.82
CA ARG A 6 27.55 4.50 2.62
C ARG A 6 26.33 4.16 1.76
N LYS A 7 26.16 4.84 0.61
CA LYS A 7 25.06 4.57 -0.32
C LYS A 7 25.21 3.20 -0.98
N ILE A 8 26.44 2.82 -1.36
CA ILE A 8 26.74 1.52 -1.94
C ILE A 8 26.46 0.40 -0.94
N PHE A 9 26.98 0.53 0.28
CA PHE A 9 26.79 -0.46 1.34
C PHE A 9 25.30 -0.70 1.65
N ARG A 10 24.51 0.37 1.83
CA ARG A 10 23.06 0.28 2.03
C ARG A 10 22.32 -0.42 0.89
N ARG A 11 22.78 -0.24 -0.36
CA ARG A 11 22.20 -0.93 -1.53
C ARG A 11 22.51 -2.42 -1.50
N LEU A 12 23.74 -2.79 -1.16
CA LEU A 12 24.15 -4.19 -1.01
C LEU A 12 23.35 -4.88 0.09
N GLU A 13 23.22 -4.25 1.27
CA GLU A 13 22.39 -4.78 2.36
C GLU A 13 20.93 -5.01 1.93
N GLN A 14 20.36 -4.07 1.16
CA GLN A 14 18.99 -4.21 0.65
C GLN A 14 18.86 -5.39 -0.32
N GLU A 15 19.82 -5.59 -1.22
CA GLU A 15 19.79 -6.70 -2.16
C GLU A 15 20.02 -8.05 -1.47
N MET A 16 20.92 -8.11 -0.49
CA MET A 16 21.09 -9.30 0.36
C MET A 16 19.81 -9.64 1.11
N ARG A 17 19.13 -8.64 1.69
CA ARG A 17 17.83 -8.82 2.34
C ARG A 17 16.76 -9.35 1.38
N ASN A 18 16.69 -8.80 0.17
CA ASN A 18 15.76 -9.28 -0.85
C ASN A 18 16.02 -10.75 -1.21
N ALA A 19 17.30 -11.11 -1.42
CA ALA A 19 17.70 -12.46 -1.79
C ALA A 19 17.45 -13.47 -0.67
N ASP A 20 17.87 -13.15 0.56
CA ASP A 20 17.62 -13.97 1.75
C ASP A 20 16.12 -14.22 1.96
N TYR A 21 15.30 -13.19 1.82
CA TYR A 21 13.85 -13.33 1.96
C TYR A 21 13.24 -14.20 0.86
N GLU A 22 13.67 -14.04 -0.40
CA GLU A 22 13.21 -14.87 -1.52
C GLU A 22 13.59 -16.34 -1.34
N VAL A 23 14.82 -16.62 -0.89
CA VAL A 23 15.27 -18.00 -0.60
C VAL A 23 14.39 -18.61 0.48
N ARG A 24 14.24 -17.92 1.62
CA ARG A 24 13.38 -18.40 2.73
C ARG A 24 11.95 -18.63 2.27
N ALA A 25 11.39 -17.70 1.49
CA ALA A 25 10.04 -17.81 1.00
C ALA A 25 9.85 -19.10 0.18
N ARG A 26 10.80 -19.44 -0.70
CA ARG A 26 10.72 -20.62 -1.59
C ARG A 26 10.86 -21.96 -0.90
N VAL A 27 11.64 -22.02 0.18
CA VAL A 27 11.88 -23.28 0.91
C VAL A 27 10.88 -23.48 2.05
N SER A 28 10.16 -22.43 2.45
CA SER A 28 9.16 -22.51 3.50
C SER A 28 7.86 -23.14 3.01
N LYS A 29 7.22 -23.92 3.86
CA LYS A 29 5.84 -24.34 3.63
C LYS A 29 4.93 -23.11 3.65
N ILE A 30 4.04 -23.00 2.66
CA ILE A 30 2.99 -22.00 2.60
C ILE A 30 1.63 -22.68 2.70
N LEU A 31 0.64 -21.98 3.25
CA LEU A 31 -0.75 -22.44 3.23
C LEU A 31 -1.26 -22.46 1.78
N PRO A 32 -2.15 -23.40 1.41
CA PRO A 32 -2.71 -23.44 0.05
C PRO A 32 -3.61 -22.24 -0.24
N ARG A 33 -4.27 -21.70 0.78
CA ARG A 33 -5.10 -20.50 0.70
C ARG A 33 -4.94 -19.67 1.97
N VAL A 34 -4.92 -18.35 1.80
CA VAL A 34 -5.06 -17.37 2.88
C VAL A 34 -6.13 -16.38 2.48
N ASP A 35 -7.02 -16.06 3.40
CA ASP A 35 -8.10 -15.12 3.22
C ASP A 35 -8.24 -14.32 4.52
N ASN A 36 -7.60 -13.16 4.58
CA ASN A 36 -7.67 -12.31 5.77
C ASN A 36 -8.87 -11.38 5.63
N ASP A 37 -9.78 -11.43 6.60
CA ASP A 37 -10.83 -10.44 6.75
C ASP A 37 -10.23 -9.14 7.29
N VAL A 38 -10.00 -8.20 6.39
CA VAL A 38 -9.37 -6.91 6.69
C VAL A 38 -10.39 -5.81 6.42
N PRO A 39 -10.79 -5.04 7.46
CA PRO A 39 -11.71 -3.92 7.29
C PRO A 39 -11.23 -2.95 6.22
N PHE A 40 -12.09 -2.65 5.25
CA PHE A 40 -11.75 -1.77 4.14
C PHE A 40 -11.63 -0.31 4.61
N VAL A 41 -10.66 0.41 4.03
CA VAL A 41 -10.53 1.86 4.16
C VAL A 41 -10.24 2.45 2.78
N CYS A 42 -11.11 3.37 2.35
CA CYS A 42 -10.90 4.14 1.13
C CYS A 42 -9.86 5.25 1.40
N GLN A 43 -9.06 5.61 0.39
CA GLN A 43 -8.21 6.80 0.46
C GLN A 43 -8.97 8.09 0.12
N PHE A 44 -10.23 8.00 -0.30
CA PHE A 44 -11.12 9.14 -0.50
C PHE A 44 -12.17 9.11 0.62
N ALA A 45 -12.91 10.20 0.79
CA ALA A 45 -13.95 10.34 1.81
C ALA A 45 -14.98 9.20 1.78
N SER A 46 -15.32 8.72 0.58
CA SER A 46 -16.14 7.52 0.39
C SER A 46 -15.64 6.65 -0.76
N PRO A 47 -16.07 5.36 -0.80
CA PRO A 47 -15.83 4.47 -1.93
C PRO A 47 -16.23 5.04 -3.30
N GLU A 48 -17.35 5.75 -3.40
CA GLU A 48 -17.88 6.33 -4.64
C GLU A 48 -17.06 7.54 -5.09
N HIS A 49 -16.60 8.36 -4.13
CA HIS A 49 -15.79 9.55 -4.41
C HIS A 49 -14.43 9.23 -5.04
N ALA A 50 -13.89 8.04 -4.80
CA ALA A 50 -12.67 7.59 -5.46
C ALA A 50 -12.80 7.57 -6.98
N GLU A 51 -13.90 7.04 -7.49
CA GLU A 51 -14.18 6.96 -8.92
C GLU A 51 -14.48 8.34 -9.50
N LEU A 52 -15.35 9.11 -8.86
CA LEU A 52 -15.70 10.47 -9.29
C LEU A 52 -14.46 11.37 -9.40
N SER A 53 -13.57 11.30 -8.41
CA SER A 53 -12.35 12.11 -8.38
C SER A 53 -11.35 11.69 -9.46
N LEU A 54 -11.11 10.37 -9.62
CA LEU A 54 -10.15 9.85 -10.60
C LEU A 54 -10.65 10.01 -12.05
N MET A 55 -11.97 10.03 -12.26
CA MET A 55 -12.60 10.34 -13.54
C MET A 55 -12.74 11.85 -13.80
N LYS A 56 -12.22 12.70 -12.90
CA LYS A 56 -12.30 14.17 -12.98
C LYS A 56 -13.73 14.73 -13.02
N GLN A 57 -14.68 13.98 -12.45
CA GLN A 57 -16.09 14.39 -12.32
C GLN A 57 -16.33 15.18 -11.04
N LEU A 58 -15.47 14.99 -10.02
CA LEU A 58 -15.48 15.74 -8.78
C LEU A 58 -14.05 16.18 -8.45
N LYS A 59 -13.87 17.43 -8.01
CA LYS A 59 -12.58 17.84 -7.42
C LYS A 59 -12.62 17.49 -5.93
N PRO A 60 -11.56 16.90 -5.35
CA PRO A 60 -11.58 16.53 -3.94
C PRO A 60 -11.93 17.69 -2.99
N ARG A 61 -11.48 18.92 -3.26
CA ARG A 61 -11.85 20.10 -2.46
C ARG A 61 -13.36 20.44 -2.46
N ASP A 62 -14.09 19.93 -3.45
CA ASP A 62 -15.53 20.17 -3.62
C ASP A 62 -16.35 18.96 -3.07
N ASP A 63 -15.69 17.91 -2.56
CA ASP A 63 -16.29 16.77 -1.87
C ASP A 63 -16.85 17.24 -0.52
N LEU A 64 -18.14 17.02 -0.25
CA LEU A 64 -18.78 17.47 0.99
C LEU A 64 -18.41 16.59 2.20
N ASP A 65 -18.00 15.35 1.94
CA ASP A 65 -17.69 14.35 2.96
C ASP A 65 -16.20 14.31 3.30
N TRP A 66 -15.41 15.28 2.83
CA TRP A 66 -13.95 15.36 3.03
C TRP A 66 -13.49 15.09 4.48
N ARG A 67 -14.32 15.40 5.48
CA ARG A 67 -14.05 15.14 6.91
C ARG A 67 -13.88 13.66 7.25
N GLU A 68 -14.55 12.76 6.52
CA GLU A 68 -14.44 11.31 6.69
C GLU A 68 -13.03 10.79 6.35
N SER A 69 -12.24 11.57 5.62
CA SER A 69 -10.82 11.26 5.38
C SER A 69 -9.92 11.55 6.59
N GLY A 70 -10.39 12.36 7.55
CA GLY A 70 -9.62 12.89 8.67
C GLY A 70 -8.80 14.15 8.37
N ALA A 71 -8.99 14.78 7.20
CA ALA A 71 -8.32 16.03 6.86
C ALA A 71 -8.84 17.18 7.74
N THR A 72 -8.08 18.28 7.83
CA THR A 72 -8.46 19.46 8.64
C THR A 72 -9.26 20.50 7.86
N SER A 73 -9.21 20.47 6.52
CA SER A 73 -10.00 21.32 5.63
C SER A 73 -10.21 20.63 4.27
N PRO A 74 -11.16 21.11 3.42
CA PRO A 74 -11.34 20.59 2.07
C PRO A 74 -10.07 20.76 1.20
N GLU A 75 -9.34 21.86 1.37
CA GLU A 75 -8.07 22.10 0.67
C GLU A 75 -7.04 21.05 1.09
N ARG A 76 -6.94 20.80 2.39
CA ARG A 76 -5.97 19.82 2.89
C ARG A 76 -6.32 18.40 2.48
N TYR A 77 -7.61 18.08 2.41
CA TYR A 77 -8.06 16.82 1.81
C TYR A 77 -7.63 16.71 0.35
N ALA A 78 -7.75 17.78 -0.44
CA ALA A 78 -7.37 17.78 -1.84
C ALA A 78 -5.87 17.56 -2.06
N ASP A 79 -5.01 18.06 -1.18
CA ASP A 79 -3.56 17.79 -1.23
C ASP A 79 -3.27 16.29 -1.03
N TRP A 80 -4.02 15.63 -0.14
CA TRP A 80 -3.80 14.23 0.24
C TRP A 80 -4.52 13.19 -0.61
N ALA A 81 -5.69 13.52 -1.18
CA ALA A 81 -6.63 12.56 -1.76
C ALA A 81 -5.99 11.58 -2.75
N PHE A 82 -5.01 12.05 -3.52
CA PHE A 82 -4.32 11.23 -4.54
C PHE A 82 -3.02 10.57 -4.05
N THR A 83 -2.48 10.93 -2.88
CA THR A 83 -1.16 10.48 -2.38
C THR A 83 -1.25 9.59 -1.14
N MET A 84 -2.38 9.58 -0.43
CA MET A 84 -2.55 8.84 0.83
C MET A 84 -2.94 7.36 0.71
N CYS A 85 -2.81 6.74 -0.48
CA CYS A 85 -3.05 5.30 -0.69
C CYS A 85 -2.30 4.39 0.30
N GLY A 86 -1.06 4.79 0.66
CA GLY A 86 -0.25 4.10 1.65
C GLY A 86 -0.80 4.21 3.08
N MET A 87 -1.38 5.35 3.44
CA MET A 87 -2.00 5.57 4.75
C MET A 87 -3.35 4.89 4.86
N ALA A 88 -4.17 4.86 3.80
CA ALA A 88 -5.38 4.06 3.75
C ALA A 88 -5.06 2.56 3.93
N SER A 89 -4.03 2.05 3.25
CA SER A 89 -3.54 0.68 3.45
C SER A 89 -3.00 0.43 4.88
N THR A 90 -2.38 1.45 5.49
CA THR A 90 -1.91 1.38 6.87
C THR A 90 -3.09 1.34 7.86
N ALA A 91 -4.11 2.17 7.65
CA ALA A 91 -5.32 2.16 8.45
C ALA A 91 -6.01 0.78 8.42
N MET A 92 -6.11 0.15 7.24
CA MET A 92 -6.62 -1.23 7.13
C MET A 92 -5.81 -2.23 7.97
N VAL A 93 -4.48 -2.12 7.97
CA VAL A 93 -3.61 -3.00 8.79
C VAL A 93 -3.81 -2.75 10.29
N LEU A 94 -3.91 -1.49 10.71
CA LEU A 94 -4.14 -1.13 12.10
C LEU A 94 -5.51 -1.59 12.60
N ARG A 95 -6.55 -1.48 11.77
CA ARG A 95 -7.88 -2.04 12.04
C ARG A 95 -7.81 -3.56 12.20
N SER A 96 -7.17 -4.26 11.27
CA SER A 96 -7.07 -5.72 11.30
C SER A 96 -6.27 -6.26 12.49
N PHE A 97 -5.15 -5.63 12.84
CA PHE A 97 -4.27 -6.14 13.90
C PHE A 97 -4.62 -5.65 15.30
N PHE A 98 -5.22 -4.48 15.45
CA PHE A 98 -5.40 -3.84 16.75
C PHE A 98 -6.80 -3.27 17.00
N ASP A 99 -7.77 -3.50 16.08
CA ASP A 99 -9.11 -2.91 16.14
C ASP A 99 -9.11 -1.36 16.24
N ALA A 100 -8.00 -0.74 15.83
CA ALA A 100 -7.82 0.70 15.84
C ALA A 100 -8.37 1.28 14.53
N SER A 101 -9.14 2.38 14.60
CA SER A 101 -9.79 2.98 13.43
C SER A 101 -9.25 4.38 13.07
N PRO A 102 -7.93 4.57 12.86
CA PRO A 102 -7.41 5.87 12.44
C PRO A 102 -7.88 6.23 11.03
N LEU A 103 -7.98 7.53 10.75
CA LEU A 103 -8.34 8.02 9.42
C LEU A 103 -7.08 8.25 8.54
N PRO A 104 -7.15 8.01 7.22
CA PRO A 104 -5.99 8.09 6.35
C PRO A 104 -5.25 9.43 6.37
N ALA A 105 -5.96 10.56 6.39
CA ALA A 105 -5.34 11.88 6.39
C ALA A 105 -4.70 12.21 7.75
N GLU A 106 -5.27 11.76 8.87
CA GLU A 106 -4.64 11.90 10.20
C GLU A 106 -3.30 11.17 10.26
N LEU A 107 -3.26 9.94 9.74
CA LEU A 107 -2.02 9.17 9.60
C LEU A 107 -1.04 9.90 8.67
N ALA A 108 -1.52 10.47 7.58
CA ALA A 108 -0.69 11.17 6.61
C ALA A 108 -0.03 12.42 7.20
N GLU A 109 -0.78 13.23 7.95
CA GLU A 109 -0.26 14.43 8.65
C GLU A 109 0.80 14.08 9.68
N ASP A 110 0.56 13.03 10.46
CA ASP A 110 1.56 12.59 11.42
C ASP A 110 2.79 12.00 10.72
N ALA A 111 2.61 11.19 9.68
CA ALA A 111 3.69 10.61 8.90
C ALA A 111 4.55 11.69 8.20
N LEU A 112 3.93 12.78 7.74
CA LEU A 112 4.61 13.95 7.17
C LEU A 112 5.61 14.56 8.17
N LYS A 113 5.21 14.73 9.44
CA LYS A 113 6.09 15.25 10.52
C LYS A 113 7.33 14.36 10.75
N HIS A 114 7.26 13.09 10.37
CA HIS A 114 8.33 12.11 10.50
C HIS A 114 9.09 11.84 9.18
N GLY A 115 8.85 12.66 8.15
CA GLY A 115 9.56 12.57 6.87
C GLY A 115 9.14 11.39 5.97
N VAL A 116 8.06 10.69 6.31
CA VAL A 116 7.46 9.64 5.45
C VAL A 116 6.99 10.26 4.14
N TYR A 117 6.52 11.50 4.21
CA TYR A 117 6.21 12.36 3.08
C TYR A 117 7.11 13.60 3.16
N GLN A 118 7.27 14.31 2.04
CA GLN A 118 7.81 15.66 2.02
C GLN A 118 6.84 16.58 1.31
N GLU A 119 6.71 17.79 1.83
CA GLU A 119 5.91 18.84 1.23
C GLU A 119 6.85 19.96 0.77
N THR A 120 6.77 20.35 -0.50
CA THR A 120 7.60 21.40 -1.08
C THR A 120 6.76 22.20 -2.07
N ALA A 121 6.64 23.52 -1.83
CA ALA A 121 5.83 24.41 -2.65
C ALA A 121 4.35 23.94 -2.82
N GLY A 122 3.78 23.31 -1.78
CA GLY A 122 2.41 22.77 -1.79
C GLY A 122 2.28 21.40 -2.46
N GLU A 123 3.35 20.82 -2.99
CA GLU A 123 3.33 19.46 -3.53
C GLU A 123 3.80 18.44 -2.50
N ILE A 124 2.97 17.41 -2.28
CA ILE A 124 3.29 16.29 -1.40
C ILE A 124 3.95 15.18 -2.23
N SER A 125 5.11 14.70 -1.77
CA SER A 125 5.84 13.60 -2.41
C SER A 125 5.11 12.27 -2.30
N ASP A 126 5.57 11.26 -3.05
CA ASP A 126 5.22 9.87 -2.76
C ASP A 126 5.69 9.42 -1.37
N MET A 127 5.08 8.36 -0.85
CA MET A 127 5.46 7.74 0.41
C MET A 127 6.88 7.16 0.35
N ARG A 128 7.73 7.57 1.30
CA ARG A 128 9.12 7.12 1.43
C ARG A 128 9.20 5.90 2.33
N TYR A 129 9.49 4.74 1.75
CA TYR A 129 9.33 3.45 2.45
C TYR A 129 10.28 3.26 3.63
N ARG A 130 11.46 3.90 3.61
CA ARG A 130 12.45 3.78 4.69
C ARG A 130 11.98 4.54 5.93
N GLU A 131 11.54 5.77 5.73
CA GLU A 131 11.00 6.65 6.76
C GLU A 131 9.70 6.05 7.29
N TYR A 132 8.82 5.55 6.40
CA TYR A 132 7.64 4.78 6.78
C TYR A 132 7.99 3.60 7.71
N ALA A 133 9.02 2.82 7.37
CA ALA A 133 9.40 1.66 8.15
C ALA A 133 9.91 2.00 9.55
N THR A 134 10.42 3.22 9.74
CA THR A 134 10.80 3.75 11.06
C THR A 134 9.57 4.28 11.79
N TRP A 135 8.76 5.09 11.12
CA TRP A 135 7.56 5.73 11.66
C TRP A 135 6.54 4.72 12.19
N ILE A 136 6.27 3.64 11.44
CA ILE A 136 5.21 2.68 11.80
C ILE A 136 5.48 1.93 13.12
N THR A 137 6.72 1.94 13.61
CA THR A 137 7.10 1.28 14.87
C THR A 137 6.35 1.82 16.09
N LYS A 138 5.93 3.08 16.06
CA LYS A 138 5.12 3.68 17.13
C LYS A 138 3.73 3.04 17.28
N TYR A 139 3.26 2.32 16.27
CA TYR A 139 2.01 1.56 16.29
C TYR A 139 2.21 0.07 16.58
N ASN A 140 3.31 -0.30 17.23
CA ASN A 140 3.66 -1.69 17.55
C ASN A 140 3.76 -2.62 16.32
N LEU A 141 4.19 -2.06 15.19
CA LEU A 141 4.44 -2.79 13.95
C LEU A 141 5.91 -2.73 13.56
N ARG A 142 6.38 -3.79 12.90
CA ARG A 142 7.62 -3.76 12.12
C ARG A 142 7.31 -3.80 10.65
N ALA A 143 7.96 -2.94 9.88
CA ALA A 143 7.90 -2.95 8.42
C ALA A 143 9.23 -3.41 7.84
N LYS A 144 9.18 -4.41 6.95
CA LYS A 144 10.31 -4.84 6.14
C LYS A 144 10.09 -4.41 4.70
N VAL A 145 10.93 -3.49 4.24
CA VAL A 145 10.90 -2.99 2.86
C VAL A 145 11.66 -3.93 1.93
N TYR A 146 11.03 -4.30 0.83
CA TYR A 146 11.62 -5.11 -0.23
C TYR A 146 11.55 -4.36 -1.55
N THR A 147 12.71 -4.04 -2.11
CA THR A 147 12.81 -3.45 -3.46
C THR A 147 12.68 -4.50 -4.56
N ARG A 148 12.78 -5.79 -4.18
CA ARG A 148 12.43 -6.95 -5.00
C ARG A 148 11.60 -7.90 -4.15
N LEU A 149 10.32 -7.99 -4.46
CA LEU A 149 9.37 -8.86 -3.78
C LEU A 149 8.66 -9.71 -4.83
N SER A 150 8.78 -11.03 -4.73
CA SER A 150 8.08 -11.95 -5.63
C SER A 150 6.66 -12.26 -5.13
N ILE A 151 5.82 -12.81 -5.99
CA ILE A 151 4.50 -13.33 -5.59
C ILE A 151 4.65 -14.46 -4.56
N HIS A 152 5.71 -15.25 -4.67
CA HIS A 152 5.99 -16.30 -3.68
C HIS A 152 6.33 -15.68 -2.31
N GLY A 153 7.10 -14.60 -2.29
CA GLY A 153 7.38 -13.81 -1.08
C GLY A 153 6.14 -13.15 -0.46
N ILE A 154 5.18 -12.73 -1.28
CA ILE A 154 3.87 -12.24 -0.81
C ILE A 154 3.09 -13.39 -0.14
N LYS A 155 2.95 -14.53 -0.82
CA LYS A 155 2.25 -15.72 -0.29
C LYS A 155 2.88 -16.22 1.01
N HIS A 156 4.22 -16.26 1.06
CA HIS A 156 4.96 -16.62 2.25
C HIS A 156 4.69 -15.65 3.41
N ALA A 157 4.67 -14.33 3.18
CA ALA A 157 4.31 -13.36 4.23
C ALA A 157 2.91 -13.63 4.79
N LEU A 158 1.91 -13.73 3.90
CA LEU A 158 0.51 -13.93 4.27
C LEU A 158 0.30 -15.26 5.02
N SER A 159 0.97 -16.35 4.59
CA SER A 159 0.98 -17.64 5.31
C SER A 159 1.48 -17.55 6.75
N ASN A 160 2.30 -16.55 7.06
CA ASN A 160 2.89 -16.36 8.38
C ASN A 160 2.14 -15.29 9.21
N GLY A 161 0.87 -15.03 8.89
CA GLY A 161 0.03 -14.05 9.61
C GLY A 161 0.47 -12.59 9.43
N ARG A 162 1.24 -12.29 8.39
CA ARG A 162 1.71 -10.93 8.07
C ARG A 162 0.84 -10.33 6.98
N LEU A 163 0.73 -9.01 6.95
CA LEU A 163 0.06 -8.28 5.85
C LEU A 163 1.09 -7.63 4.93
N VAL A 164 0.73 -7.40 3.66
CA VAL A 164 1.69 -6.92 2.65
C VAL A 164 1.12 -5.76 1.85
N MET A 165 1.74 -4.59 1.99
CA MET A 165 1.51 -3.47 1.08
C MET A 165 2.41 -3.62 -0.15
N ILE A 166 1.86 -3.44 -1.35
CA ILE A 166 2.60 -3.61 -2.59
C ILE A 166 2.44 -2.39 -3.49
N SER A 167 3.49 -2.09 -4.27
CA SER A 167 3.41 -1.07 -5.30
C SER A 167 2.88 -1.65 -6.60
N VAL A 168 1.87 -0.99 -7.17
CA VAL A 168 1.20 -1.39 -8.42
C VAL A 168 1.04 -0.19 -9.34
N ASN A 169 0.93 -0.46 -10.65
CA ASN A 169 0.45 0.54 -11.61
C ASN A 169 -1.02 0.90 -11.28
N PRO A 170 -1.40 2.19 -11.26
CA PRO A 170 -2.75 2.61 -10.89
C PRO A 170 -3.87 2.06 -11.81
N ASN A 171 -3.55 1.64 -13.03
CA ASN A 171 -4.50 1.02 -13.97
C ASN A 171 -5.00 -0.36 -13.52
N ILE A 172 -4.49 -0.91 -12.40
CA ILE A 172 -5.05 -2.13 -11.79
C ILE A 172 -6.53 -1.97 -11.43
N ARG A 173 -7.04 -0.73 -11.34
CA ARG A 173 -8.46 -0.41 -11.14
C ARG A 173 -9.39 -0.93 -12.25
N GLY A 174 -8.84 -1.24 -13.43
CA GLY A 174 -9.61 -1.60 -14.62
C GLY A 174 -9.73 -0.48 -15.64
N VAL A 175 -9.27 0.73 -15.32
CA VAL A 175 -9.35 1.92 -16.20
C VAL A 175 -7.98 2.59 -16.35
N VAL A 176 -7.72 3.11 -17.55
CA VAL A 176 -6.48 3.81 -17.89
C VAL A 176 -6.49 5.23 -17.28
N THR A 177 -5.87 5.35 -16.12
CA THR A 177 -5.68 6.62 -15.37
C THR A 177 -4.21 7.04 -15.30
N ALA A 178 -3.31 6.14 -15.70
CA ALA A 178 -1.86 6.31 -15.69
C ALA A 178 -1.22 5.73 -16.96
N ALA A 179 0.03 6.10 -17.24
CA ALA A 179 0.75 5.56 -18.39
C ALA A 179 0.92 4.03 -18.27
N VAL A 180 0.74 3.30 -19.38
CA VAL A 180 0.78 1.82 -19.38
C VAL A 180 2.15 1.27 -19.01
N ASN A 181 3.22 2.00 -19.33
CA ASN A 181 4.60 1.65 -18.98
C ASN A 181 5.02 2.10 -17.56
N GLN A 182 4.16 2.84 -16.84
CA GLN A 182 4.45 3.29 -15.49
C GLN A 182 4.60 2.08 -14.55
N ARG A 183 5.68 2.04 -13.77
CA ARG A 183 5.91 0.99 -12.78
C ARG A 183 5.64 1.49 -11.36
N GLY A 184 4.53 1.07 -10.78
CA GLY A 184 4.12 1.52 -9.46
C GLY A 184 3.40 2.87 -9.52
N GLY A 185 3.47 3.64 -8.42
CA GLY A 185 2.75 4.92 -8.26
C GLY A 185 1.39 4.77 -7.55
N HIS A 186 1.05 3.56 -7.12
CA HIS A 186 -0.09 3.29 -6.24
C HIS A 186 0.27 2.18 -5.25
N LEU A 187 -0.29 2.24 -4.04
CA LEU A 187 -0.15 1.22 -3.01
C LEU A 187 -1.49 0.56 -2.74
N VAL A 188 -1.47 -0.77 -2.71
CA VAL A 188 -2.63 -1.61 -2.32
C VAL A 188 -2.20 -2.60 -1.24
N LEU A 189 -3.16 -3.07 -0.46
CA LEU A 189 -2.94 -4.09 0.56
C LEU A 189 -3.31 -5.47 -0.01
N VAL A 190 -2.38 -6.43 0.03
CA VAL A 190 -2.71 -7.83 -0.28
C VAL A 190 -3.29 -8.48 0.97
N THR A 191 -4.48 -9.03 0.85
CA THR A 191 -5.24 -9.61 1.96
C THR A 191 -5.38 -11.13 1.82
N GLY A 192 -5.24 -11.68 0.62
CA GLY A 192 -5.37 -13.12 0.42
C GLY A 192 -4.75 -13.65 -0.86
N TYR A 193 -4.75 -14.97 -0.98
CA TYR A 193 -4.39 -15.71 -2.19
C TYR A 193 -4.96 -17.12 -2.14
N ASP A 194 -5.08 -17.74 -3.32
CA ASP A 194 -5.39 -19.16 -3.47
C ASP A 194 -4.41 -19.79 -4.48
N THR A 195 -3.65 -20.81 -4.07
CA THR A 195 -2.70 -21.48 -4.97
C THR A 195 -3.38 -22.32 -6.03
N ASN A 196 -4.51 -22.93 -5.71
CA ASN A 196 -5.23 -23.84 -6.59
C ASN A 196 -5.98 -23.04 -7.65
N ALA A 197 -6.67 -21.97 -7.25
CA ALA A 197 -7.34 -21.06 -8.16
C ALA A 197 -6.35 -20.12 -8.90
N GLY A 198 -5.11 -20.00 -8.41
CA GLY A 198 -4.10 -19.14 -9.01
C GLY A 198 -4.41 -17.65 -8.88
N THR A 199 -4.96 -17.23 -7.73
CA THR A 199 -5.44 -15.87 -7.48
C THR A 199 -4.66 -15.14 -6.39
N ILE A 200 -4.77 -13.81 -6.40
CA ILE A 200 -4.32 -12.89 -5.37
C ILE A 200 -5.50 -11.95 -5.08
N THR A 201 -5.77 -11.70 -3.81
CA THR A 201 -6.85 -10.82 -3.36
C THR A 201 -6.24 -9.58 -2.71
N ILE A 202 -6.73 -8.41 -3.12
CA ILE A 202 -6.27 -7.12 -2.61
C ILE A 202 -7.44 -6.30 -2.07
N ASN A 203 -7.13 -5.44 -1.11
CA ASN A 203 -7.92 -4.24 -0.84
C ASN A 203 -7.23 -3.05 -1.51
N ASN A 204 -7.91 -2.45 -2.46
CA ASN A 204 -7.42 -1.34 -3.27
C ASN A 204 -8.08 -0.03 -2.80
N PRO A 205 -7.35 0.86 -2.09
CA PRO A 205 -7.94 2.00 -1.41
C PRO A 205 -8.48 3.07 -2.36
N SER A 206 -8.16 3.01 -3.65
CA SER A 206 -8.78 3.84 -4.71
C SER A 206 -9.27 3.00 -5.88
N GLY A 207 -9.70 1.76 -5.61
CA GLY A 207 -10.51 1.02 -6.57
C GLY A 207 -11.80 1.76 -6.89
N PHE A 208 -12.51 1.29 -7.90
CA PHE A 208 -13.82 1.83 -8.25
C PHE A 208 -14.92 0.92 -7.71
N ALA A 209 -15.85 1.52 -6.98
CA ALA A 209 -16.99 0.82 -6.41
C ALA A 209 -17.84 0.20 -7.52
N SER A 210 -18.06 0.92 -8.63
CA SER A 210 -18.84 0.44 -9.78
C SER A 210 -18.28 -0.84 -10.43
N GLN A 211 -16.99 -1.09 -10.28
CA GLN A 211 -16.28 -2.24 -10.86
C GLN A 211 -15.93 -3.31 -9.81
N GLY A 212 -16.32 -3.13 -8.55
CA GLY A 212 -15.93 -4.03 -7.46
C GLY A 212 -14.41 -4.17 -7.31
N SER A 213 -13.65 -3.12 -7.65
CA SER A 213 -12.18 -3.17 -7.66
C SER A 213 -11.52 -2.63 -6.39
N GLN A 214 -12.29 -2.52 -5.30
CA GLN A 214 -11.92 -1.97 -3.99
C GLN A 214 -11.65 -3.09 -2.96
N LEU A 215 -12.68 -3.49 -2.21
CA LEU A 215 -12.63 -4.51 -1.17
C LEU A 215 -12.65 -5.92 -1.77
N HIS A 216 -11.81 -6.81 -1.23
CA HIS A 216 -11.70 -8.22 -1.65
C HIS A 216 -11.55 -8.40 -3.17
N HIS A 217 -10.88 -7.44 -3.83
CA HIS A 217 -10.69 -7.48 -5.26
C HIS A 217 -9.73 -8.62 -5.64
N THR A 218 -10.30 -9.68 -6.19
CA THR A 218 -9.58 -10.91 -6.49
C THR A 218 -9.21 -10.97 -7.97
N LEU A 219 -7.92 -11.16 -8.23
CA LEU A 219 -7.33 -11.17 -9.56
C LEU A 219 -6.61 -12.49 -9.81
N ALA A 220 -6.70 -13.00 -11.04
CA ALA A 220 -5.80 -14.04 -11.50
C ALA A 220 -4.35 -13.54 -11.43
N VAL A 221 -3.43 -14.36 -10.92
CA VAL A 221 -2.01 -14.01 -10.76
C VAL A 221 -1.39 -13.50 -12.06
N LYS A 222 -1.78 -14.07 -13.21
CA LYS A 222 -1.31 -13.64 -14.54
C LYS A 222 -1.70 -12.19 -14.88
N VAL A 223 -2.89 -11.75 -14.45
CA VAL A 223 -3.37 -10.38 -14.65
C VAL A 223 -2.67 -9.45 -13.67
N PHE A 224 -2.66 -9.82 -12.38
CA PHE A 224 -2.00 -9.05 -11.33
C PHE A 224 -0.53 -8.73 -11.64
N LYS A 225 0.23 -9.69 -12.20
CA LYS A 225 1.64 -9.51 -12.60
C LYS A 225 1.88 -8.36 -13.58
N LYS A 226 0.88 -7.99 -14.40
CA LYS A 226 1.00 -6.88 -15.36
C LYS A 226 1.11 -5.52 -14.67
N TYR A 227 0.49 -5.39 -13.50
CA TYR A 227 0.44 -4.15 -12.73
C TYR A 227 1.43 -4.12 -11.58
N PHE A 228 1.81 -5.29 -11.04
CA PHE A 228 2.70 -5.37 -9.90
C PHE A 228 4.11 -4.85 -10.21
N ALA A 229 4.59 -3.89 -9.41
CA ALA A 229 5.87 -3.24 -9.62
C ALA A 229 7.06 -4.02 -9.04
N GLY A 230 6.83 -5.23 -8.48
CA GLY A 230 7.88 -6.10 -7.95
C GLY A 230 8.50 -5.63 -6.63
N ARG A 231 7.80 -4.77 -5.88
CA ARG A 231 8.29 -4.19 -4.61
C ARG A 231 7.14 -3.97 -3.64
N GLY A 232 7.46 -3.97 -2.34
CA GLY A 232 6.46 -3.79 -1.30
C GLY A 232 7.03 -3.72 0.11
N ILE A 233 6.14 -3.70 1.08
CA ILE A 233 6.41 -3.60 2.50
C ILE A 233 5.64 -4.72 3.19
N VAL A 234 6.37 -5.61 3.86
CA VAL A 234 5.76 -6.65 4.71
C VAL A 234 5.61 -6.07 6.11
N LEU A 235 4.38 -6.06 6.61
CA LEU A 235 3.98 -5.54 7.91
C LEU A 235 3.80 -6.71 8.88
N ILE A 236 4.46 -6.60 10.02
CA ILE A 236 4.57 -7.64 11.04
C ILE A 236 4.10 -7.03 12.36
N ARG A 237 3.06 -7.62 12.95
CA ARG A 237 2.68 -7.32 14.33
C ARG A 237 3.82 -7.72 15.26
N ASN A 238 4.18 -6.83 16.18
CA ASN A 238 5.04 -7.24 17.29
C ASN A 238 4.14 -7.91 18.33
N ASP A 239 4.29 -9.21 18.45
CA ASP A 239 3.74 -9.91 19.60
C ASP A 239 4.58 -9.49 20.81
N SER A 240 3.91 -8.90 21.79
CA SER A 240 4.47 -8.57 23.10
C SER A 240 4.63 -9.84 23.92
#